data_AF-A0A3N2D751-F1
#
_entry.id   AF-A0A3N2D751-F1
#
_cell.length_a   1.000
_cell.length_b   1.000
_cell.length_c   1.000
_cell.angle_alpha   90.00
_cell.angle_beta   90.00
_cell.angle_gamma   90.00
#
_symmetry.space_group_name_H-M   'P 1'
#
loop_
_entity.id
_entity.type
_entity.pdbx_description
1 polymer ?
#
loop_
_entity_poly.entity_id
_entity_poly.type
_entity_poly.pdbx_seq_one_letter_code
_entity_poly.pdbx_strand_id
1 'polypeptide(L)'
;MGRVDAGAERHPAWCVVDHARPGAPSEHQADGVAVPVVALAAIRGQPSTAEARELVVVLHGDEEHRWLYVGDGEDQLLDLDPEGWRRVVAAVEVVLARAE
;
A
#
# COMPACT_ATOMS: atom_id res chain seq x y z
N MET A 1 39.75 5.55 20.11
CA MET A 1 38.39 5.47 20.67
C MET A 1 37.44 5.76 19.52
N GLY A 2 37.01 4.72 18.80
CA GLY A 2 36.20 4.87 17.60
C GLY A 2 34.79 5.31 17.98
N ARG A 3 34.27 6.34 17.30
CA ARG A 3 32.83 6.62 17.27
C ARG A 3 32.17 5.34 16.75
N VAL A 4 31.40 4.70 17.61
CA VAL A 4 30.39 3.74 17.18
C VAL A 4 29.35 4.55 16.41
N ASP A 5 29.27 4.34 15.10
CA ASP A 5 28.22 4.89 14.27
C ASP A 5 26.88 4.38 14.82
N ALA A 6 26.15 5.26 15.50
CA ALA A 6 24.76 5.06 15.79
C ALA A 6 24.00 5.18 14.46
N GLY A 7 23.37 4.10 14.01
CA GLY A 7 22.42 4.16 12.90
C GLY A 7 22.94 3.68 11.55
N ALA A 8 23.50 2.47 11.47
CA ALA A 8 23.12 1.64 10.32
C ALA A 8 21.70 1.16 10.60
N GLU A 9 20.71 2.03 10.38
CA GLU A 9 19.30 1.70 10.53
C GLU A 9 19.03 0.47 9.66
N ARG A 10 18.65 -0.64 10.30
CA ARG A 10 18.36 -1.90 9.62
C ARG A 10 17.00 -1.77 8.96
N HIS A 11 16.95 -1.07 7.84
CA HIS A 11 15.73 -1.00 7.05
C HIS A 11 15.46 -2.34 6.35
N PRO A 12 14.19 -2.75 6.21
CA PRO A 12 13.83 -3.91 5.43
C PRO A 12 14.29 -3.76 3.97
N ALA A 13 14.73 -4.85 3.34
CA ALA A 13 15.23 -4.83 1.96
C ALA A 13 14.20 -4.37 0.91
N TRP A 14 12.91 -4.47 1.24
CA TRP A 14 11.80 -4.02 0.40
C TRP A 14 11.48 -2.53 0.54
N CYS A 15 12.09 -1.82 1.50
CA CYS A 15 11.77 -0.43 1.76
C CYS A 15 12.32 0.49 0.65
N VAL A 16 11.43 1.30 0.07
CA VAL A 16 11.78 2.30 -0.97
C VAL A 16 11.91 3.72 -0.43
N VAL A 17 11.69 3.91 0.88
CA VAL A 17 11.85 5.20 1.54
C VAL A 17 13.33 5.54 1.62
N ASP A 18 13.70 6.71 1.11
CA ASP A 18 15.05 7.25 1.22
C ASP A 18 15.27 7.88 2.61
N HIS A 19 15.66 7.05 3.58
CA HIS A 19 15.96 7.48 4.95
C HIS A 19 17.20 8.38 5.06
N ALA A 20 18.00 8.51 4.01
CA ALA A 20 19.10 9.48 3.98
C ALA A 20 18.59 10.93 3.78
N ARG A 21 17.34 11.11 3.35
CA ARG A 21 16.72 12.41 3.15
C ARG A 21 16.21 13.00 4.48
N PRO A 22 16.55 14.26 4.82
CA PRO A 22 15.99 14.92 5.98
C PRO A 22 14.46 14.99 5.93
N GLY A 23 13.80 14.53 6.99
CA GLY A 23 12.34 14.49 7.10
C GLY A 23 11.66 13.29 6.43
N ALA A 24 12.43 12.27 6.03
CA ALA A 24 11.87 10.98 5.63
C ALA A 24 10.97 10.42 6.75
N PRO A 25 9.83 9.79 6.39
CA PRO A 25 8.97 9.14 7.39
C PRO A 25 9.74 8.00 8.05
N SER A 26 9.49 7.76 9.33
CA SER A 26 10.03 6.58 10.04
C SER A 26 9.39 5.28 9.56
N GLU A 27 8.21 5.35 8.94
CA GLU A 27 7.51 4.20 8.38
C GLU A 27 8.15 3.74 7.07
N HIS A 28 8.19 2.42 6.89
CA HIS A 28 8.67 1.76 5.68
C HIS A 28 7.51 1.53 4.71
N GLN A 29 7.77 1.74 3.42
CA GLN A 29 6.83 1.45 2.34
C GLN A 29 7.55 0.67 1.22
N ALA A 30 6.84 -0.27 0.58
CA ALA A 30 7.30 -0.97 -0.63
C ALA A 30 6.84 -0.26 -1.91
N ASP A 31 7.38 -0.66 -3.06
CA ASP A 31 6.81 -0.26 -4.36
C ASP A 31 5.38 -0.82 -4.51
N GLY A 32 4.40 0.09 -4.58
CA GLY A 32 3.00 -0.25 -4.75
C GLY A 32 2.67 -0.78 -6.14
N VAL A 33 1.53 -1.46 -6.25
CA VAL A 33 0.95 -1.93 -7.52
C VAL A 33 -0.39 -1.24 -7.74
N ALA A 34 -0.50 -0.55 -8.87
CA ALA A 34 -1.75 0.06 -9.32
C ALA A 34 -2.68 -0.99 -9.97
N VAL A 35 -3.96 -0.96 -9.60
CA VAL A 35 -4.97 -1.95 -9.99
C VAL A 35 -6.21 -1.23 -10.52
N PRO A 36 -6.50 -1.31 -11.83
CA PRO A 36 -7.73 -0.75 -12.38
C PRO A 36 -8.94 -1.62 -12.02
N VAL A 37 -9.98 -0.98 -11.48
CA VAL A 37 -11.21 -1.62 -11.00
C VAL A 37 -12.45 -0.86 -11.44
N VAL A 38 -13.61 -1.51 -11.33
CA VAL A 38 -14.91 -0.85 -11.34
C VAL A 38 -15.44 -0.88 -9.91
N ALA A 39 -15.62 0.29 -9.31
CA ALA A 39 -16.13 0.44 -7.96
C ALA A 39 -17.58 0.92 -7.98
N LEU A 40 -18.39 0.43 -7.04
CA LEU A 40 -19.74 0.92 -6.80
C LEU A 40 -19.68 2.04 -5.78
N ALA A 41 -19.95 3.26 -6.21
CA ALA A 41 -20.16 4.39 -5.31
C ALA A 41 -21.57 4.30 -4.74
N ALA A 42 -21.68 3.87 -3.47
CA ALA A 42 -22.93 3.88 -2.73
C ALA A 42 -23.13 5.23 -2.03
N ILE A 43 -23.94 6.10 -2.61
CA ILE A 43 -24.39 7.32 -1.94
C ILE A 43 -25.67 6.99 -1.16
N ARG A 44 -25.69 7.27 0.15
CA ARG A 44 -26.85 6.98 1.00
C ARG A 44 -28.11 7.64 0.44
N GLY A 45 -29.11 6.82 0.09
CA GLY A 45 -30.40 7.28 -0.44
C GLY A 45 -30.43 7.49 -1.96
N GLN A 46 -29.39 7.11 -2.70
CA GLN A 46 -29.35 7.13 -4.16
C GLN A 46 -29.04 5.74 -4.73
N PRO A 47 -29.40 5.45 -5.99
CA PRO A 47 -28.93 4.26 -6.69
C PRO A 47 -27.40 4.26 -6.73
N SER A 48 -26.78 3.08 -6.56
CA SER A 48 -25.34 2.95 -6.73
C SER A 48 -24.93 3.24 -8.18
N THR A 49 -23.84 3.98 -8.35
CA THR A 49 -23.20 4.19 -9.66
C THR A 49 -21.92 3.38 -9.74
N ALA A 50 -21.63 2.83 -10.91
CA ALA A 50 -20.37 2.14 -11.17
C ALA A 50 -19.38 3.11 -11.83
N GLU A 51 -18.19 3.23 -11.27
CA GLU A 51 -17.15 4.15 -11.73
C GLU A 51 -15.83 3.41 -11.90
N ALA A 52 -15.08 3.75 -12.96
CA ALA A 52 -13.73 3.25 -13.14
C ALA A 52 -12.79 3.95 -12.15
N ARG A 53 -11.98 3.18 -11.43
CA ARG A 53 -11.00 3.67 -10.45
C ARG A 53 -9.69 2.92 -10.56
N GLU A 54 -8.64 3.48 -9.98
CA GLU A 54 -7.36 2.83 -9.78
C GLU A 54 -7.07 2.73 -8.28
N LEU A 55 -6.95 1.50 -7.77
CA LEU A 55 -6.54 1.25 -6.40
C LEU A 55 -5.04 0.95 -6.37
N VAL A 56 -4.36 1.40 -5.32
CA VAL A 56 -2.98 1.03 -5.02
C VAL A 56 -3.00 -0.07 -3.97
N VAL A 57 -2.29 -1.17 -4.25
CA VAL A 57 -1.93 -2.20 -3.28
C VAL A 57 -0.49 -1.96 -2.86
N VAL A 58 -0.25 -1.76 -1.58
CA VAL A 58 1.09 -1.43 -1.08
C VAL A 58 1.31 -1.98 0.33
N LEU A 59 2.52 -2.47 0.58
CA LEU A 59 2.95 -2.92 1.91
C LEU A 59 3.58 -1.76 2.66
N HIS A 60 3.11 -1.54 3.88
CA HIS A 60 3.62 -0.56 4.82
C HIS A 60 4.02 -1.28 6.11
N GLY A 61 4.96 -0.72 6.87
CA GLY A 61 5.34 -1.32 8.14
C GLY A 61 6.31 -0.47 8.95
N ASP A 62 6.50 -0.88 10.19
CA ASP A 62 7.55 -0.42 11.09
C ASP A 62 8.44 -1.61 11.51
N GLU A 63 9.19 -1.47 12.59
CA GLU A 63 10.06 -2.53 13.11
C GLU A 63 9.31 -3.74 13.67
N GLU A 64 8.04 -3.58 14.08
CA GLU A 64 7.25 -4.59 14.80
C GLU A 64 6.08 -5.14 13.98
N HIS A 65 5.55 -4.33 13.06
CA HIS A 65 4.28 -4.57 12.41
C HIS A 65 4.31 -4.25 10.92
N ARG A 66 3.47 -4.96 10.17
CA ARG A 66 3.30 -4.81 8.72
C ARG A 66 1.82 -4.82 8.38
N TRP A 67 1.44 -3.98 7.44
CA TRP A 67 0.07 -3.81 6.97
C TRP A 67 0.05 -3.69 5.45
N LEU A 68 -0.96 -4.30 4.83
CA LEU A 68 -1.28 -4.06 3.43
C LEU A 68 -2.36 -3.00 3.35
N TYR A 69 -2.07 -1.94 2.63
CA TYR A 69 -3.06 -0.95 2.23
C TYR A 69 -3.57 -1.31 0.82
N VAL A 70 -4.89 -1.27 0.66
CA VAL A 70 -5.58 -1.35 -0.63
C VAL A 70 -6.55 -0.19 -0.70
N GLY A 71 -6.31 0.76 -1.59
CA GLY A 71 -7.16 1.93 -1.73
C GLY A 71 -6.61 2.97 -2.71
N ASP A 72 -7.35 4.05 -2.92
CA ASP A 72 -7.02 5.17 -3.81
C ASP A 72 -6.54 6.43 -3.07
N GLY A 73 -6.31 6.33 -1.75
CA GLY A 73 -5.91 7.44 -0.89
C GLY A 73 -7.07 8.18 -0.22
N GLU A 74 -8.33 7.83 -0.50
CA GLU A 74 -9.51 8.41 0.15
C GLU A 74 -10.15 7.50 1.21
N ASP A 75 -10.91 8.10 2.14
CA ASP A 75 -11.76 7.38 3.11
C ASP A 75 -12.93 6.73 2.38
N GLN A 76 -12.93 5.40 2.24
CA GLN A 76 -13.89 4.72 1.37
C GLN A 76 -14.34 3.34 1.85
N LEU A 77 -15.53 2.96 1.37
CA LEU A 77 -16.01 1.58 1.31
C LEU A 77 -15.64 1.00 -0.06
N LEU A 78 -15.00 -0.16 -0.10
CA LEU A 78 -14.59 -0.83 -1.34
C LEU A 78 -15.64 -1.86 -1.77
N ASP A 79 -16.58 -1.43 -2.59
CA ASP A 79 -17.51 -2.33 -3.29
C ASP A 79 -17.04 -2.50 -4.73
N LEU A 80 -16.32 -3.58 -5.02
CA LEU A 80 -15.77 -3.88 -6.34
C LEU A 80 -16.55 -4.98 -7.05
N ASP A 81 -16.53 -4.98 -8.38
CA ASP A 81 -16.98 -6.13 -9.14
C ASP A 81 -16.07 -7.37 -8.89
N PRO A 82 -16.55 -8.61 -9.16
CA PRO A 82 -15.77 -9.82 -8.88
C PRO A 82 -14.43 -9.88 -9.61
N GLU A 83 -14.36 -9.27 -10.80
CA GLU A 83 -13.12 -9.23 -11.59
C GLU A 83 -12.10 -8.24 -10.99
N GLY A 84 -12.55 -7.09 -10.49
CA GLY A 84 -11.74 -6.15 -9.72
C GLY A 84 -11.13 -6.82 -8.48
N TRP A 85 -11.92 -7.59 -7.73
CA TRP A 85 -11.42 -8.35 -6.59
C TRP A 85 -10.33 -9.37 -6.98
N ARG A 86 -10.47 -10.07 -8.10
CA ARG A 86 -9.42 -11.00 -8.58
C ARG A 86 -8.11 -10.28 -8.87
N ARG A 87 -8.16 -9.09 -9.48
CA ARG A 87 -6.97 -8.29 -9.76
C ARG A 87 -6.32 -7.78 -8.48
N VAL A 88 -7.11 -7.32 -7.52
CA VAL A 88 -6.62 -6.89 -6.19
C VAL A 88 -5.91 -8.05 -5.49
N VAL A 89 -6.52 -9.24 -5.44
CA VAL A 89 -5.89 -10.42 -4.82
C VAL A 89 -4.59 -10.77 -5.54
N ALA A 90 -4.56 -10.78 -6.87
CA ALA A 90 -3.32 -11.03 -7.61
C ALA A 90 -2.23 -9.99 -7.32
N ALA A 91 -2.59 -8.71 -7.16
CA ALA A 91 -1.66 -7.65 -6.80
C ALA A 91 -1.15 -7.80 -5.36
N VAL A 92 -1.99 -8.25 -4.41
CA VAL A 92 -1.58 -8.57 -3.03
C VAL A 92 -0.50 -9.65 -3.03
N GLU A 93 -0.70 -10.74 -3.76
CA GLU A 93 0.29 -11.81 -3.88
C GLU A 93 1.62 -11.30 -4.44
N VAL A 94 1.58 -10.43 -5.46
CA VAL A 94 2.79 -9.81 -6.03
C VAL A 94 3.52 -8.93 -5.01
N VAL A 95 2.79 -8.11 -4.24
CA VAL A 95 3.39 -7.21 -3.25
C VAL A 95 4.00 -8.01 -2.10
N LEU A 96 3.31 -9.04 -1.61
CA LEU A 96 3.83 -9.90 -0.54
C LEU A 96 5.08 -10.67 -0.96
N ALA A 97 5.10 -11.23 -2.18
CA ALA A 97 6.26 -11.94 -2.70
C ALA A 97 7.51 -11.07 -2.86
N ARG A 98 7.36 -9.74 -2.99
CA ARG A 98 8.49 -8.78 -3.03
C ARG A 98 9.05 -8.45 -1.66
N ALA A 99 8.33 -8.77 -0.59
CA ALA A 99 8.68 -8.42 0.78
C ALA A 99 9.32 -9.57 1.57
N GLU A 100 9.50 -10.73 0.94
CA GLU A 100 10.24 -11.91 1.44
C GLU A 100 11.72 -11.86 1.00
#